data_AF-A0A4Q9G1R1-F1
#
_entry.id   AF-A0A4Q9G1R1-F1
#
_cell.length_a   1.000
_cell.length_b   1.000
_cell.length_c   1.000
_cell.angle_alpha   90.00
_cell.angle_beta   90.00
_cell.angle_gamma   90.00
#
_symmetry.space_group_name_H-M   'P 1'
#
loop_
_entity.id
_entity.type
_entity.pdbx_description
1 polymer ?
#
loop_
_entity_poly.entity_id
_entity_poly.type
_entity_poly.pdbx_seq_one_letter_code
_entity_poly.pdbx_strand_id
1 'polypeptide(L)'
;MSTVTATPAALDLIAEIVADHGPVLFHQSGGCCDGSSPMCYPQGDFRVGERDVKLGEIGGAPFYISASQAEAWAHTDLIIDVVPGRGGMFSLDNGREKRFLTRSEICSV
;
A
#
# COMPACT_ATOMS: atom_id res chain seq x y z
N MET A 1 -6.82 10.98 12.91
CA MET A 1 -5.65 10.80 12.02
C MET A 1 -5.65 9.34 11.67
N SER A 2 -5.97 9.00 10.44
CA SER A 2 -5.80 7.65 9.92
C SER A 2 -4.33 7.27 9.98
N THR A 3 -4.03 6.09 10.48
CA THR A 3 -2.67 5.57 10.44
C THR A 3 -2.57 4.41 9.46
N VAL A 4 -1.35 4.13 9.01
CA VAL A 4 -1.06 2.96 8.19
C VAL A 4 0.05 2.17 8.88
N THR A 5 -0.18 0.87 9.01
CA THR A 5 0.75 -0.09 9.59
C THR A 5 0.91 -1.27 8.65
N ALA A 6 1.93 -2.09 8.86
CA ALA A 6 2.19 -3.28 8.05
C ALA A 6 2.40 -4.50 8.96
N THR A 7 1.90 -5.65 8.54
CA THR A 7 2.17 -6.92 9.23
C THR A 7 3.65 -7.33 9.04
N PRO A 8 4.20 -8.19 9.90
CA PRO A 8 5.56 -8.69 9.73
C PRO A 8 5.80 -9.31 8.34
N ALA A 9 4.82 -10.07 7.81
CA ALA A 9 4.90 -10.65 6.47
C ALA A 9 4.95 -9.58 5.36
N ALA A 10 4.24 -8.47 5.53
CA ALA A 10 4.32 -7.34 4.62
C ALA A 10 5.68 -6.63 4.71
N LEU A 11 6.22 -6.45 5.92
CA LEU A 11 7.56 -5.88 6.12
C LEU A 11 8.66 -6.75 5.49
N ASP A 12 8.57 -8.06 5.62
CA ASP A 12 9.51 -8.99 4.98
C ASP A 12 9.47 -8.88 3.45
N LEU A 13 8.26 -8.85 2.87
CA LEU A 13 8.11 -8.69 1.42
C LEU A 13 8.61 -7.32 0.93
N ILE A 14 8.39 -6.26 1.70
CA ILE A 14 8.92 -4.92 1.40
C ILE A 14 10.45 -4.97 1.39
N ALA A 15 11.06 -5.60 2.39
CA ALA A 15 12.51 -5.72 2.47
C ALA A 15 13.09 -6.53 1.29
N GLU A 16 12.44 -7.64 0.90
CA GLU A 16 12.81 -8.41 -0.29
C GLU A 16 12.77 -7.55 -1.56
N ILE A 17 11.68 -6.80 -1.77
CA ILE A 17 11.52 -5.94 -2.94
C ILE A 17 12.54 -4.80 -2.93
N VAL A 18 12.79 -4.18 -1.77
CA VAL A 18 13.76 -3.08 -1.64
C VAL A 18 15.19 -3.56 -1.88
N ALA A 19 15.53 -4.78 -1.48
CA ALA A 19 16.82 -5.37 -1.78
C ALA A 19 17.06 -5.53 -3.29
N ASP A 20 16.01 -5.86 -4.05
CA ASP A 20 16.11 -6.12 -5.49
C ASP A 20 15.96 -4.84 -6.35
N HIS A 21 15.10 -3.90 -5.93
CA HIS A 21 14.69 -2.73 -6.72
C HIS A 21 15.11 -1.38 -6.12
N GLY A 22 15.66 -1.37 -4.90
CA GLY A 22 15.96 -0.14 -4.16
C GLY A 22 14.73 0.48 -3.49
N PRO A 23 14.75 1.77 -3.16
CA PRO A 23 13.65 2.43 -2.47
C PRO A 23 12.32 2.32 -3.22
N VAL A 24 11.27 1.91 -2.51
CA VAL A 24 9.92 1.74 -3.05
C VAL A 24 8.92 2.67 -2.39
N LEU A 25 7.77 2.87 -3.03
CA LEU A 25 6.62 3.56 -2.50
C LEU A 25 5.36 2.74 -2.72
N PHE A 26 4.36 3.00 -1.90
CA PHE A 26 3.04 2.41 -2.04
C PHE A 26 2.03 3.46 -2.51
N HIS A 27 1.17 3.06 -3.43
CA HIS A 27 0.04 3.89 -3.87
C HIS A 27 -1.24 3.08 -3.89
N GLN A 28 -2.30 3.65 -3.32
CA GLN A 28 -3.63 3.06 -3.34
C GLN A 28 -4.64 4.04 -3.97
N SER A 29 -5.00 3.78 -5.22
CA SER A 29 -6.01 4.57 -5.95
C SER A 29 -7.42 4.07 -5.62
N GLY A 30 -8.40 4.96 -5.41
CA GLY A 30 -9.79 4.58 -5.11
C GLY A 30 -10.59 3.94 -6.26
N GLY A 31 -9.97 3.07 -7.07
CA GLY A 31 -10.57 2.42 -8.24
C GLY A 31 -11.60 1.33 -7.91
N CYS A 32 -12.58 1.21 -8.81
CA CYS A 32 -13.85 0.49 -8.72
C CYS A 32 -13.74 -0.96 -8.21
N CYS A 33 -14.56 -1.29 -7.20
CA CYS A 33 -14.66 -2.55 -6.43
C CYS A 33 -13.71 -2.62 -5.21
N ASP A 34 -14.27 -2.30 -4.03
CA ASP A 34 -13.80 -2.66 -2.68
C ASP A 34 -12.49 -2.07 -2.14
N GLY A 35 -11.98 -0.98 -2.74
CA GLY A 35 -10.71 -0.39 -2.31
C GLY A 35 -9.56 -1.19 -2.89
N SER A 36 -8.97 -0.65 -3.96
CA SER A 36 -7.93 -1.33 -4.72
C SER A 36 -6.80 -1.87 -3.82
N SER A 37 -6.22 -3.02 -4.20
CA SER A 37 -5.05 -3.53 -3.51
C SER A 37 -3.92 -2.49 -3.55
N PRO A 38 -3.14 -2.34 -2.47
CA PRO A 38 -2.07 -1.36 -2.42
C PRO A 38 -0.97 -1.81 -3.39
N MET A 39 -0.58 -0.92 -4.29
CA MET A 39 0.40 -1.21 -5.33
C MET A 39 1.77 -0.69 -4.90
N CYS A 40 2.80 -1.50 -5.10
CA CYS A 40 4.20 -1.18 -4.77
C CYS A 40 4.95 -0.80 -6.04
N TYR A 41 5.57 0.38 -6.04
CA TYR A 41 6.31 0.97 -7.16
C TYR A 41 7.70 1.43 -6.74
N PRO A 42 8.69 1.50 -7.66
CA PRO A 42 9.96 2.15 -7.38
C PRO A 42 9.75 3.63 -7.08
N GLN A 43 10.42 4.16 -6.04
CA GLN A 43 10.23 5.55 -5.60
C GLN A 43 10.63 6.58 -6.68
N GLY A 44 11.53 6.21 -7.60
CA GLY A 44 11.99 7.07 -8.69
C GLY A 44 11.05 7.16 -9.90
N ASP A 45 10.18 6.16 -10.11
CA ASP A 45 9.38 6.03 -11.33
C ASP A 45 7.92 6.45 -11.17
N PHE A 46 7.38 6.41 -9.95
CA PHE A 46 5.98 6.75 -9.71
C PHE A 46 5.80 8.24 -9.40
N ARG A 47 5.03 8.94 -10.25
CA ARG A 47 4.65 10.33 -10.02
C ARG A 47 3.38 10.38 -9.18
N VAL A 48 3.56 10.67 -7.89
CA VAL A 48 2.46 11.00 -6.96
C VAL A 48 1.72 12.23 -7.52
N GLY A 49 0.40 12.13 -7.67
CA GLY A 49 -0.43 13.23 -8.16
C GLY A 49 -0.61 14.32 -7.09
N GLU A 50 -0.95 15.54 -7.51
CA GLU A 50 -1.16 16.68 -6.60
C GLU A 50 -2.27 16.46 -5.56
N ARG A 51 -3.15 15.48 -5.79
CA ARG A 51 -4.26 15.12 -4.90
C ARG A 51 -3.97 13.87 -4.08
N ASP A 52 -2.80 13.28 -4.18
CA ASP A 52 -2.44 12.13 -3.36
C ASP A 52 -1.91 12.61 -2.01
N VAL A 53 -2.41 12.00 -0.94
CA VAL A 53 -2.08 12.31 0.43
C VAL A 53 -1.15 11.23 0.96
N LYS A 54 -0.03 11.62 1.56
CA LYS A 54 0.84 10.70 2.29
C LYS A 54 0.16 10.32 3.61
N LEU A 55 -0.22 9.07 3.74
CA LEU A 55 -0.87 8.55 4.94
C LEU A 55 0.15 8.21 6.04
N GLY A 56 1.32 7.70 5.64
CA GLY A 56 2.38 7.31 6.54
C GLY A 56 3.51 6.58 5.82
N GLU A 57 4.26 5.78 6.57
CA GLU A 57 5.39 4.98 6.06
C GLU A 57 5.33 3.57 6.64
N ILE A 58 5.56 2.57 5.78
CA ILE A 58 5.59 1.14 6.15
C ILE A 58 6.90 0.52 5.69
N GLY A 59 7.68 -0.05 6.61
CA GLY A 59 8.99 -0.63 6.26
C GLY A 59 9.97 0.36 5.61
N GLY A 60 9.82 1.66 5.89
CA GLY A 60 10.59 2.74 5.26
C GLY A 60 10.07 3.19 3.89
N ALA A 61 9.02 2.56 3.35
CA ALA A 61 8.37 2.95 2.11
C ALA A 61 7.19 3.91 2.40
N PRO A 62 7.11 5.08 1.74
CA PRO A 62 5.99 6.00 1.91
C PRO A 62 4.71 5.45 1.27
N PHE A 63 3.60 5.60 1.99
CA PHE A 63 2.27 5.15 1.55
C PHE A 63 1.40 6.34 1.17
N TYR A 64 0.97 6.36 -0.09
CA TYR A 64 0.12 7.40 -0.67
C TYR A 64 -1.27 6.87 -1.00
N ILE A 65 -2.27 7.70 -0.76
CA ILE A 65 -3.67 7.39 -1.06
C ILE A 65 -4.34 8.60 -1.70
N SER A 66 -5.25 8.39 -2.63
CA SER A 66 -5.96 9.50 -3.29
C SER A 66 -6.77 10.32 -2.26
N ALA A 67 -6.84 11.65 -2.39
CA ALA A 67 -7.57 12.53 -1.46
C ALA A 67 -8.99 12.05 -1.12
N SER A 68 -9.74 11.60 -2.13
CA SER A 68 -11.10 11.05 -1.92
C SER A 68 -11.14 9.82 -1.02
N GLN A 69 -10.10 8.97 -1.08
CA GLN A 69 -9.94 7.86 -0.15
C GLN A 69 -9.37 8.34 1.19
N ALA A 70 -8.46 9.31 1.22
CA ALA A 70 -7.99 9.88 2.49
C ALA A 70 -9.17 10.41 3.32
N GLU A 71 -10.15 11.05 2.67
CA GLU A 71 -11.39 11.51 3.31
C GLU A 71 -12.28 10.33 3.76
N ALA A 72 -12.48 9.32 2.90
CA ALA A 72 -13.30 8.16 3.24
C ALA A 72 -12.70 7.30 4.38
N TRP A 73 -11.38 7.32 4.53
CA TRP A 73 -10.64 6.53 5.51
C TRP A 73 -10.07 7.39 6.64
N ALA A 74 -10.50 8.65 6.78
CA ALA A 74 -10.02 9.64 7.76
C ALA A 74 -10.07 9.16 9.24
N HIS A 75 -10.84 8.11 9.49
CA HIS A 75 -11.09 7.49 10.80
C HIS A 75 -10.84 5.99 10.82
N THR A 76 -10.08 5.47 9.86
CA THR A 76 -9.82 4.04 9.71
C THR A 76 -8.33 3.80 9.74
N ASP A 77 -7.89 2.85 10.56
CA ASP A 77 -6.52 2.37 10.54
C ASP A 77 -6.34 1.34 9.43
N LEU A 78 -5.36 1.62 8.56
CA LEU A 78 -4.96 0.72 7.48
C LEU A 78 -3.92 -0.25 7.99
N ILE A 79 -4.14 -1.53 7.72
CA ILE A 79 -3.16 -2.58 7.96
C ILE A 79 -2.81 -3.20 6.62
N ILE A 80 -1.58 -3.01 6.18
CA ILE A 80 -1.06 -3.63 4.96
C ILE A 80 -0.56 -5.02 5.33
N ASP A 81 -1.19 -6.02 4.74
CA ASP A 81 -0.87 -7.43 4.93
C ASP A 81 -0.42 -8.06 3.60
N VAL A 82 0.06 -9.30 3.66
CA VAL A 82 0.44 -10.08 2.48
C VAL A 82 -0.30 -11.40 2.50
N VAL A 83 -0.87 -11.74 1.35
CA VAL A 83 -1.56 -13.02 1.14
C VAL A 83 -0.96 -13.75 -0.07
N PRO A 84 -0.99 -15.09 -0.08
CA PRO A 84 -0.60 -15.83 -1.26
C PRO A 84 -1.52 -15.46 -2.43
N GLY A 85 -0.92 -15.21 -3.59
CA GLY A 85 -1.65 -14.78 -4.76
C GLY A 85 -0.78 -14.06 -5.76
N ARG A 86 -1.31 -13.90 -6.97
CA ARG A 86 -0.62 -13.14 -8.02
C ARG A 86 -0.83 -11.65 -7.76
N GLY A 87 0.29 -10.93 -7.64
CA GLY A 87 0.32 -9.48 -7.54
C GLY A 87 -0.34 -8.76 -8.71
N GLY A 88 -0.65 -7.48 -8.52
CA GLY A 88 -1.11 -6.63 -9.62
C GLY A 88 -0.06 -6.58 -10.72
N MET A 89 -0.47 -6.60 -12.00
CA MET A 89 0.46 -6.67 -13.15
C MET A 89 1.56 -5.61 -13.13
N PHE A 90 1.29 -4.45 -12.53
CA PHE A 90 2.19 -3.30 -12.43
C PHE A 90 2.87 -3.15 -11.05
N SER A 91 2.64 -4.07 -10.12
CA SER A 91 3.20 -4.02 -8.77
C SER A 91 4.47 -4.86 -8.68
N LEU A 92 5.44 -4.43 -7.87
CA LEU A 92 6.72 -5.14 -7.70
C LEU A 92 6.61 -6.49 -6.97
N ASP A 93 5.46 -6.80 -6.37
CA ASP A 93 5.13 -8.13 -5.84
C ASP A 93 4.71 -9.14 -6.91
N ASN A 94 4.49 -8.69 -8.16
CA ASN A 94 4.17 -9.57 -9.27
C ASN A 94 5.34 -10.54 -9.56
N GLY A 95 5.04 -11.84 -9.61
CA GLY A 95 6.03 -12.90 -9.80
C GLY A 95 6.60 -13.48 -8.49
N ARG A 96 6.21 -12.97 -7.33
CA ARG A 96 6.63 -13.49 -6.00
C ARG A 96 5.62 -14.42 -5.33
N GLU A 97 4.54 -14.76 -6.04
CA GLU A 97 3.40 -15.58 -5.55
C GLU A 97 2.75 -15.05 -4.25
N LYS A 98 3.07 -13.81 -3.90
CA LYS A 98 2.56 -13.04 -2.77
C LYS A 98 1.99 -11.75 -3.34
N ARG A 99 0.90 -11.25 -2.75
CA ARG A 99 0.33 -9.93 -3.08
C ARG A 99 0.03 -9.15 -1.82
N PHE A 100 0.16 -7.83 -1.90
CA PHE A 100 -0.27 -6.97 -0.79
C PHE A 100 -1.79 -6.88 -0.72
N LEU A 101 -2.30 -6.78 0.50
CA LEU A 101 -3.71 -6.66 0.84
C LEU A 101 -3.87 -5.54 1.86
N THR A 102 -4.64 -4.51 1.52
CA THR A 102 -5.08 -3.52 2.51
C THR A 102 -6.22 -4.14 3.32
N ARG A 103 -6.02 -4.28 4.62
CA ARG A 103 -7.07 -4.57 5.59
C ARG A 103 -7.48 -3.29 6.29
N SER A 104 -8.75 -3.21 6.62
CA SER A 104 -9.34 -2.11 7.36
C SER A 104 -9.90 -2.66 8.65
N GLU A 105 -9.49 -2.09 9.79
CA GLU A 105 -10.26 -2.24 11.01
C GLU A 105 -11.20 -1.06 11.08
N ILE A 106 -12.43 -1.27 10.61
CA ILE A 106 -13.51 -0.32 10.90
C ILE A 106 -13.78 -0.48 12.39
N CYS A 107 -13.48 0.56 13.17
CA CYS A 107 -13.91 0.65 14.55
C CYS A 107 -15.46 0.63 14.54
N SER A 108 -16.06 -0.56 14.68
CA SER A 108 -17.50 -0.68 14.81
C SER A 108 -17.89 -0.02 16.12
N VAL A 109 -18.72 1.03 16.03
CA VAL A 109 -19.44 1.58 17.18
C VAL A 109 -20.46 0.57 17.69
#